data_AF-A0AAU0S236-F1
#
_entry.id   AF-A0AAU0S236-F1
#
_cell.length_a   1.000
_cell.length_b   1.000
_cell.length_c   1.000
_cell.angle_alpha   90.00
_cell.angle_beta   90.00
_cell.angle_gamma   90.00
#
_symmetry.space_group_name_H-M   'P 1'
#
loop_
_entity.id
_entity.type
_entity.pdbx_description
1 polymer ?
#
loop_
_entity_poly.entity_id
_entity_poly.type
_entity_poly.pdbx_seq_one_letter_code
_entity_poly.pdbx_strand_id
1 'polypeptide(L)'
;MRSITLHLKILIAVLVTLGIAVTAYQILVLGIPVTEDETDDLWNIDAKVEFVANPKDPVKIQMFVPPLSHDFVSLNESFISNNYGVSVNRVDGNRKVTWSARRATGNQTLYYRLVLTKRYSGDKPKIKGPTFRDSIAIEGPEKIAAEALLAPIRQHSADTETFITEAIKRVNNLSDDNVKLLLAGDTATSNKARITELLLSIAHVPIEKVHTLRLVADQPQTPELWLRSFNGKAWLYFNPDTGEQGMPTDRLLWWVGDENLISVEGGKKVTVNFTLNNSEMNAIRLAKLTDANTDGDFLGYSLYGLPLQTQQTFMIMVMIPIGVLVILILRNLVGLETLGTFTPVLIALAFRETQLGFGIVLFTIITALGLSLRSYLEHLKLQMLPRLSVVLTFVVVLIAAISLFSHKLGLERGLSVALFPMVILTMTIERLSITWEERGSGHAMKVAIGTLFAASLAHIIMSVPELIYFVFTFPAVLFILVGFMLAMGRYRGYRLTELIRFKAFLDKELKDEKEQVK
;
A
#
# COMPACT_ATOMS: atom_id res chain seq x y z
N MET A 1 10.65 -23.44 38.93
CA MET A 1 11.66 -22.69 38.13
C MET A 1 12.93 -22.38 38.95
N ARG A 2 13.75 -23.38 39.34
CA ARG A 2 14.86 -23.16 40.31
C ARG A 2 16.29 -23.32 39.78
N SER A 3 16.53 -23.35 38.46
CA SER A 3 17.91 -23.27 37.93
C SER A 3 18.05 -22.51 36.60
N ILE A 4 17.46 -21.32 36.52
CA ILE A 4 17.92 -20.33 35.53
C ILE A 4 19.10 -19.62 36.20
N THR A 5 20.31 -19.80 35.65
CA THR A 5 21.51 -19.09 36.11
C THR A 5 21.25 -17.59 36.03
N LEU A 6 21.72 -16.80 37.01
CA LEU A 6 21.49 -15.35 37.07
C LEU A 6 21.80 -14.67 35.72
N HIS A 7 22.90 -15.09 35.08
CA HIS A 7 23.32 -14.64 33.76
C HIS A 7 22.25 -14.83 32.67
N LEU A 8 21.56 -15.98 32.63
CA LEU A 8 20.52 -16.25 31.64
C LEU A 8 19.27 -15.39 31.87
N LYS A 9 18.90 -15.11 33.14
CA LYS A 9 17.79 -14.19 33.44
C LYS A 9 18.10 -12.77 32.98
N ILE A 10 19.33 -12.31 33.23
CA ILE A 10 19.78 -10.98 32.81
C ILE A 10 19.77 -10.89 31.27
N LEU A 11 20.31 -11.90 30.57
CA LEU A 11 20.30 -11.92 29.11
C LEU A 11 18.88 -11.88 28.52
N ILE A 12 17.95 -12.68 29.06
CA ILE A 12 16.55 -12.67 28.62
C ILE A 12 15.91 -11.30 28.88
N ALA A 13 16.14 -10.73 30.07
CA ALA A 13 15.60 -9.42 30.42
C ALA A 13 16.11 -8.35 29.45
N VAL A 14 17.42 -8.30 29.20
CA VAL A 14 18.05 -7.32 28.27
C VAL A 14 17.47 -7.44 26.87
N LEU A 15 17.38 -8.65 26.30
CA LEU A 15 16.85 -8.87 24.95
C LEU A 15 15.38 -8.46 24.83
N VAL A 16 14.55 -8.82 25.80
CA VAL A 16 13.13 -8.47 25.80
C VAL A 16 12.93 -6.98 25.99
N THR A 17 13.66 -6.35 26.91
CA THR A 17 13.57 -4.90 27.14
C THR A 17 14.03 -4.11 25.92
N LEU A 18 15.12 -4.53 25.26
CA LEU A 18 15.62 -3.89 24.05
C LEU A 18 14.61 -3.99 22.91
N GLY A 19 14.06 -5.20 22.69
CA GLY A 19 13.04 -5.42 21.65
C GLY A 19 11.80 -4.55 21.88
N ILE A 20 11.26 -4.53 23.10
CA ILE A 20 10.09 -3.71 23.44
C ILE A 20 10.40 -2.22 23.29
N ALA A 21 11.55 -1.74 23.78
CA ALA A 21 11.90 -0.32 23.71
C ALA A 21 12.02 0.17 22.25
N VAL A 22 12.69 -0.59 21.39
CA VAL A 22 12.85 -0.24 19.98
C VAL A 22 11.51 -0.26 19.24
N THR A 23 10.70 -1.29 19.44
CA THR A 23 9.36 -1.37 18.82
C THR A 23 8.44 -0.26 19.32
N ALA A 24 8.44 0.04 20.63
CA ALA A 24 7.64 1.12 21.19
C ALA A 24 8.06 2.51 20.68
N TYR A 25 9.37 2.75 20.51
CA TYR A 25 9.88 3.98 19.91
C TYR A 25 9.38 4.15 18.46
N GLN A 26 9.41 3.07 17.68
CA GLN A 26 8.94 3.06 16.28
C GLN A 26 7.43 3.32 16.17
N ILE A 27 6.62 2.82 17.10
CA ILE A 27 5.17 3.03 17.08
C ILE A 27 4.81 4.42 17.61
N LEU A 28 5.36 4.84 18.77
CA LEU A 28 4.91 6.04 19.48
C LEU A 28 5.58 7.33 18.98
N VAL A 29 6.86 7.28 18.61
CA VAL A 29 7.63 8.48 18.22
C VAL A 29 7.64 8.65 16.71
N LEU A 30 7.86 7.57 15.97
CA LEU A 30 7.90 7.61 14.49
C LEU A 30 6.52 7.48 13.85
N GLY A 31 5.47 7.18 14.63
CA GLY A 31 4.09 7.08 14.14
C GLY A 31 3.90 6.00 13.09
N ILE A 32 4.72 4.92 13.13
CA ILE A 32 4.61 3.83 12.16
C ILE A 32 3.35 3.01 12.50
N PRO A 33 2.44 2.81 11.54
CA PRO A 33 1.20 2.07 11.76
C PRO A 33 1.48 0.61 12.16
N VAL A 34 0.66 0.07 13.06
CA VAL A 34 0.81 -1.30 13.57
C VAL A 34 0.18 -2.34 12.64
N THR A 35 -0.77 -1.92 11.81
CA THR A 35 -1.53 -2.77 10.88
C THR A 35 -1.40 -2.26 9.44
N GLU A 36 -1.45 -3.19 8.48
CA GLU A 36 -1.37 -2.87 7.05
C GLU A 36 -2.59 -2.08 6.54
N ASP A 37 -3.72 -2.15 7.24
CA ASP A 37 -4.99 -1.50 6.90
C ASP A 37 -5.00 0.03 7.09
N GLU A 38 -3.93 0.62 7.65
CA GLU A 38 -3.77 2.07 7.64
C GLU A 38 -3.20 2.48 6.27
N THR A 39 -4.06 2.39 5.25
CA THR A 39 -3.79 2.81 3.88
C THR A 39 -4.06 4.30 3.74
N ASP A 40 -3.21 4.99 2.98
CA ASP A 40 -3.52 6.35 2.56
C ASP A 40 -3.98 6.34 1.11
N ASP A 41 -4.97 7.19 0.84
CA ASP A 41 -5.45 7.47 -0.50
C ASP A 41 -4.35 8.14 -1.32
N LEU A 42 -3.91 7.47 -2.38
CA LEU A 42 -3.02 8.03 -3.38
C LEU A 42 -3.82 8.30 -4.64
N TRP A 43 -3.87 9.58 -4.98
CA TRP A 43 -4.59 10.07 -6.15
C TRP A 43 -3.65 10.05 -7.36
N ASN A 44 -3.94 9.15 -8.28
CA ASN A 44 -3.32 9.13 -9.60
C ASN A 44 -4.18 9.97 -10.54
N ILE A 45 -3.64 11.09 -11.01
CA ILE A 45 -4.30 11.99 -11.95
C ILE A 45 -3.67 11.80 -13.32
N ASP A 46 -4.45 11.30 -14.26
CA ASP A 46 -4.08 11.14 -15.66
C ASP A 46 -4.80 12.19 -16.51
N ALA A 47 -4.04 13.14 -17.06
CA ALA A 47 -4.53 14.08 -18.06
C ALA A 47 -4.15 13.58 -19.45
N LYS A 48 -5.16 13.20 -20.24
CA LYS A 48 -5.01 12.73 -21.62
C LYS A 48 -5.34 13.85 -22.58
N VAL A 49 -4.34 14.30 -23.34
CA VAL A 49 -4.48 15.32 -24.38
C VAL A 49 -4.53 14.62 -25.74
N GLU A 50 -5.61 14.82 -26.49
CA GLU A 50 -5.78 14.33 -27.85
C GLU A 50 -5.94 15.50 -28.81
N PHE A 51 -5.25 15.44 -29.96
CA PHE A 51 -5.36 16.45 -31.00
C PHE A 51 -4.95 15.88 -32.36
N VAL A 52 -5.28 16.60 -33.44
CA VAL A 52 -4.88 16.25 -34.81
C VAL A 52 -3.78 17.19 -35.26
N ALA A 53 -2.58 16.67 -35.53
CA ALA A 53 -1.42 17.45 -35.98
C ALA A 53 -1.46 17.71 -37.49
N ASN A 54 -1.08 18.93 -37.89
CA ASN A 54 -0.90 19.27 -39.30
C ASN A 54 0.52 18.89 -39.75
N PRO A 55 0.69 18.17 -40.89
CA PRO A 55 2.01 17.75 -41.36
C PRO A 55 2.99 18.87 -41.74
N LYS A 56 2.47 20.07 -42.03
CA LYS A 56 3.24 21.18 -42.60
C LYS A 56 3.82 22.12 -41.54
N ASP A 57 3.22 22.15 -40.34
CA ASP A 57 3.56 23.10 -39.30
C ASP A 57 4.21 22.37 -38.11
N PRO A 58 5.17 23.00 -37.41
CA PRO A 58 5.64 22.47 -36.14
C PRO A 58 4.50 22.52 -35.11
N VAL A 59 4.46 21.51 -34.23
CA VAL A 59 3.45 21.42 -33.18
C VAL A 59 4.02 21.95 -31.88
N LYS A 60 3.29 22.87 -31.24
CA LYS A 60 3.60 23.37 -29.90
C LYS A 60 2.32 23.36 -29.07
N ILE A 61 2.36 22.60 -27.98
CA ILE A 61 1.23 22.44 -27.06
C ILE A 61 1.64 22.95 -25.70
N GLN A 62 0.82 23.81 -25.12
CA GLN A 62 1.04 24.35 -23.80
C GLN A 62 -0.16 24.04 -22.93
N MET A 63 0.07 23.39 -21.78
CA MET A 63 -0.98 23.05 -20.83
C MET A 63 -0.58 23.50 -19.43
N PHE A 64 -1.54 24.00 -18.66
CA PHE A 64 -1.31 24.24 -17.25
C PHE A 64 -1.24 22.94 -16.45
N VAL A 65 -0.39 22.91 -15.43
CA VAL A 65 -0.24 21.79 -14.48
C VAL A 65 -0.28 22.33 -13.05
N PRO A 66 -0.70 21.52 -12.05
CA PRO A 66 -1.01 22.03 -10.72
C PRO A 66 0.21 22.65 -10.03
N PRO A 67 0.00 23.74 -9.29
CA PRO A 67 1.01 24.28 -8.38
C PRO A 67 1.13 23.32 -7.19
N LEU A 68 2.18 22.49 -7.18
CA LEU A 68 2.49 21.45 -6.19
C LEU A 68 2.79 21.97 -4.77
N SER A 69 2.30 23.16 -4.40
CA SER A 69 2.66 23.92 -3.19
C SER A 69 1.51 24.13 -2.21
N HIS A 70 0.41 23.39 -2.37
CA HIS A 70 -0.79 23.48 -1.51
C HIS A 70 -0.96 22.19 -0.67
N ASP A 71 -2.18 21.83 -0.29
CA ASP A 71 -2.53 20.72 0.61
C ASP A 71 -2.15 19.31 0.12
N PHE A 72 -1.42 19.18 -0.98
CA PHE A 72 -1.00 17.91 -1.59
C PHE A 72 0.49 17.92 -1.92
N VAL A 73 1.15 16.80 -1.64
CA VAL A 73 2.55 16.57 -2.04
C VAL A 73 2.59 15.69 -3.28
N SER A 74 3.38 16.09 -4.27
CA SER A 74 3.66 15.25 -5.45
C SER A 74 4.70 14.20 -5.11
N LEU A 75 4.33 12.94 -5.32
CA LEU A 75 5.22 11.78 -5.16
C LEU A 75 5.94 11.46 -6.46
N ASN A 76 5.23 11.60 -7.58
CA ASN A 76 5.77 11.36 -8.90
C ASN A 76 5.05 12.23 -9.93
N GLU A 77 5.79 12.75 -10.89
CA GLU A 77 5.30 13.55 -12.00
C GLU A 77 5.96 13.05 -13.28
N SER A 78 5.15 12.63 -14.24
CA SER A 78 5.64 12.04 -15.49
C SER A 78 4.92 12.59 -16.71
N PHE A 79 5.69 12.81 -17.77
CA PHE A 79 5.23 13.34 -19.04
C PHE A 79 5.50 12.29 -20.12
N ILE A 80 4.43 11.68 -20.64
CA ILE A 80 4.54 10.57 -21.61
C ILE A 80 4.12 11.10 -22.97
N SER A 81 5.08 11.18 -23.88
CA SER A 81 4.86 11.70 -25.23
C SER A 81 5.81 11.04 -26.22
N ASN A 82 5.31 10.70 -27.42
CA ASN A 82 6.11 10.06 -28.46
C ASN A 82 6.74 11.11 -29.38
N ASN A 83 8.07 11.25 -29.37
CA ASN A 83 8.83 12.22 -30.19
C ASN A 83 8.52 13.71 -29.95
N TYR A 84 8.10 14.08 -28.74
CA TYR A 84 7.99 15.48 -28.31
C TYR A 84 9.07 15.82 -27.29
N GLY A 85 9.66 17.01 -27.41
CA GLY A 85 10.44 17.63 -26.33
C GLY A 85 9.49 18.20 -25.28
N VAL A 86 9.84 18.02 -24.00
CA VAL A 86 9.04 18.51 -22.85
C VAL A 86 9.84 19.57 -22.10
N SER A 87 9.22 20.71 -21.82
CA SER A 87 9.76 21.70 -20.88
C SER A 87 8.67 22.18 -19.93
N VAL A 88 9.03 22.43 -18.67
CA VAL A 88 8.10 22.96 -17.65
C VAL A 88 8.60 24.31 -17.21
N ASN A 89 7.79 25.34 -17.39
CA ASN A 89 8.11 26.71 -17.01
C ASN A 89 7.10 27.23 -15.98
N ARG A 90 7.51 28.24 -15.20
CA ARG A 90 6.62 28.98 -14.31
C ARG A 90 6.37 30.36 -14.90
N VAL A 91 5.10 30.71 -15.06
CA VAL A 91 4.64 32.01 -15.60
C VAL A 91 3.50 32.48 -14.69
N ASP A 92 3.64 33.69 -14.13
CA ASP A 92 2.62 34.32 -13.27
C ASP A 92 2.11 33.45 -12.11
N GLY A 93 3.03 32.71 -11.48
CA GLY A 93 2.71 31.80 -10.37
C GLY A 93 2.11 30.44 -10.80
N ASN A 94 1.74 30.26 -12.07
CA ASN A 94 1.28 28.99 -12.62
C ASN A 94 2.45 28.18 -13.20
N ARG A 95 2.33 26.84 -13.18
CA ARG A 95 3.22 25.93 -13.91
C ARG A 95 2.58 25.60 -15.25
N LYS A 96 3.36 25.71 -16.33
CA LYS A 96 2.92 25.43 -17.70
C LYS A 96 3.91 24.45 -18.34
N VAL A 97 3.42 23.29 -18.73
CA VAL A 97 4.19 22.32 -19.53
C VAL A 97 4.04 22.66 -21.00
N THR A 98 5.15 22.61 -21.73
CA THR A 98 5.21 22.80 -23.18
C THR A 98 5.74 21.54 -23.84
N TRP A 99 4.92 20.91 -24.70
CA TRP A 99 5.34 19.87 -25.62
C TRP A 99 5.62 20.46 -26.99
N SER A 100 6.77 20.15 -27.57
CA SER A 100 7.15 20.65 -28.89
C SER A 100 7.69 19.54 -29.78
N ALA A 101 7.19 19.47 -31.02
CA ALA A 101 7.70 18.56 -32.05
C ALA A 101 7.82 19.28 -33.40
N ARG A 102 8.91 19.00 -34.14
CA ARG A 102 9.16 19.64 -35.44
C ARG A 102 8.28 19.08 -36.55
N ARG A 103 7.91 17.81 -36.47
CA ARG A 103 7.01 17.12 -37.41
C ARG A 103 6.15 16.15 -36.62
N ALA A 104 4.84 16.26 -36.78
CA ALA A 104 3.87 15.29 -36.28
C ALA A 104 2.72 15.20 -37.29
N THR A 105 2.11 14.02 -37.42
CA THR A 105 1.06 13.79 -38.41
C THR A 105 -0.07 12.97 -37.82
N GLY A 106 -1.30 13.27 -38.23
CA GLY A 106 -2.48 12.51 -37.82
C GLY A 106 -2.85 12.73 -36.36
N ASN A 107 -3.52 11.73 -35.77
CA ASN A 107 -3.96 11.79 -34.37
C ASN A 107 -2.76 11.60 -33.45
N GLN A 108 -2.63 12.52 -32.49
CA GLN A 108 -1.56 12.55 -31.52
C GLN A 108 -2.17 12.51 -30.12
N THR A 109 -1.50 11.79 -29.22
CA THR A 109 -1.92 11.67 -27.82
C THR A 109 -0.73 11.91 -26.92
N LEU A 110 -0.93 12.78 -25.92
CA LEU A 110 0.04 13.08 -24.87
C LEU A 110 -0.59 12.76 -23.53
N TYR A 111 0.21 12.25 -22.59
CA TYR A 111 -0.25 12.00 -21.23
C TYR A 111 0.60 12.78 -20.23
N TYR A 112 -0.08 13.39 -19.27
CA TYR A 112 0.52 13.90 -18.05
C TYR A 112 -0.04 13.09 -16.89
N ARG A 113 0.86 12.43 -16.14
CA ARG A 113 0.50 11.61 -14.99
C ARG A 113 1.14 12.18 -13.74
N LEU A 114 0.30 12.48 -12.77
CA LEU A 114 0.69 13.04 -11.50
C LEU A 114 0.16 12.17 -10.37
N VAL A 115 1.03 11.89 -9.41
CA VAL A 115 0.72 11.11 -8.22
C VAL A 115 0.79 12.01 -7.00
N LEU A 116 -0.33 12.13 -6.28
CA LEU A 116 -0.47 13.04 -5.14
C LEU A 116 -0.92 12.30 -3.88
N THR A 117 -0.48 12.81 -2.73
CA THR A 117 -1.00 12.43 -1.40
C THR A 117 -1.28 13.67 -0.55
N LYS A 118 -2.26 13.57 0.36
CA LYS A 118 -2.58 14.61 1.35
C LYS A 118 -1.68 14.55 2.58
N ARG A 119 -1.15 13.37 2.91
CA ARG A 119 -0.26 13.18 4.08
C ARG A 119 1.08 13.89 3.79
N TYR A 120 1.66 14.52 4.81
CA TYR A 120 2.92 15.28 4.71
C TYR A 120 2.88 16.63 3.96
N SER A 121 1.69 17.20 3.68
CA SER A 121 1.63 18.62 3.31
C SER A 121 2.16 19.44 4.49
N GLY A 122 3.38 19.98 4.34
CA GLY A 122 4.08 20.72 5.38
C GLY A 122 3.41 22.05 5.72
N ASP A 123 4.06 22.86 6.55
CA ASP A 123 3.56 24.18 6.95
C ASP A 123 3.12 25.00 5.74
N LYS A 124 1.85 25.44 5.77
CA LYS A 124 1.25 26.24 4.70
C LYS A 124 2.09 27.50 4.50
N PRO A 125 2.67 27.72 3.31
CA PRO A 125 3.53 28.89 3.09
C PRO A 125 2.76 30.17 3.40
N LYS A 126 3.44 31.16 4.00
CA LYS A 126 2.83 32.47 4.32
C LYS A 126 2.23 33.07 3.04
N ILE A 127 0.91 33.12 3.04
CA ILE A 127 0.10 33.48 1.89
C ILE A 127 0.27 34.97 1.61
N LYS A 128 0.72 35.30 0.40
CA LYS A 128 0.66 36.67 -0.15
C LYS A 128 -0.36 36.67 -1.28
N GLY A 129 -1.29 37.60 -1.25
CA GLY A 129 -2.26 37.84 -2.32
C GLY A 129 -2.45 39.34 -2.56
N PRO A 130 -2.95 39.74 -3.74
CA PRO A 130 -3.30 41.13 -4.00
C PRO A 130 -4.42 41.55 -3.05
N THR A 131 -4.30 42.73 -2.45
CA THR A 131 -5.34 43.33 -1.59
C THR A 131 -6.15 44.39 -2.31
N PHE A 132 -5.78 44.70 -3.56
CA PHE A 132 -6.40 45.74 -4.37
C PHE A 132 -6.39 45.31 -5.84
N ARG A 133 -7.42 45.72 -6.57
CA ARG A 133 -7.53 45.52 -8.02
C ARG A 133 -8.03 46.80 -8.69
N ASP A 134 -7.44 47.13 -9.83
CA ASP A 134 -7.90 48.24 -10.65
C ASP A 134 -9.29 47.95 -11.23
N SER A 135 -10.12 48.99 -11.29
CA SER A 135 -11.47 48.88 -11.86
C SER A 135 -11.39 48.68 -13.36
N ILE A 136 -12.19 47.76 -13.89
CA ILE A 136 -12.36 47.60 -15.34
C ILE A 136 -13.20 48.77 -15.86
N ALA A 137 -12.68 49.50 -16.84
CA ALA A 137 -13.39 50.63 -17.43
C ALA A 137 -14.60 50.15 -18.24
N ILE A 138 -15.78 50.67 -17.89
CA ILE A 138 -17.05 50.44 -18.59
C ILE A 138 -17.73 51.78 -18.88
N GLU A 139 -18.38 51.87 -20.03
CA GLU A 139 -19.04 53.08 -20.52
C GLU A 139 -20.51 52.81 -20.87
N GLY A 140 -21.33 53.86 -20.86
CA GLY A 140 -22.72 53.78 -21.32
C GLY A 140 -23.66 52.96 -20.41
N PRO A 141 -24.63 52.23 -20.98
CA PRO A 141 -25.67 51.51 -20.22
C PRO A 141 -25.13 50.45 -19.26
N GLU A 142 -24.02 49.80 -19.58
CA GLU A 142 -23.39 48.77 -18.73
C GLU A 142 -22.88 49.36 -17.42
N LYS A 143 -22.33 50.58 -17.45
CA LYS A 143 -21.89 51.29 -16.25
C LYS A 143 -23.05 51.57 -15.31
N ILE A 144 -24.17 52.06 -15.84
CA ILE A 144 -25.37 52.37 -15.05
C ILE A 144 -25.92 51.08 -14.42
N ALA A 145 -25.98 49.99 -15.19
CA ALA A 145 -26.43 48.69 -14.69
C ALA A 145 -25.50 48.15 -13.58
N ALA A 146 -24.19 48.24 -13.76
CA ALA A 146 -23.21 47.81 -12.76
C ALA A 146 -23.29 48.63 -11.46
N GLU A 147 -23.39 49.96 -11.56
CA GLU A 147 -23.55 50.85 -10.41
C GLU A 147 -24.87 50.61 -9.66
N ALA A 148 -25.96 50.38 -10.40
CA ALA A 148 -27.27 50.05 -9.82
C ALA A 148 -27.24 48.72 -9.04
N LEU A 149 -26.47 47.73 -9.49
CA LEU A 149 -26.28 46.46 -8.78
C LEU A 149 -25.37 46.60 -7.55
N LEU A 150 -24.38 47.49 -7.59
CA LEU A 150 -23.42 47.68 -6.50
C LEU A 150 -24.01 48.36 -5.26
N ALA A 151 -24.91 49.34 -5.43
CA ALA A 151 -25.53 50.04 -4.31
C ALA A 151 -26.19 49.09 -3.29
N PRO A 152 -27.06 48.14 -3.70
CA PRO A 152 -27.66 47.22 -2.76
C PRO A 152 -26.70 46.11 -2.30
N ILE A 153 -25.68 45.72 -3.07
CA ILE A 153 -24.63 44.79 -2.59
C ILE A 153 -23.89 45.43 -1.40
N ARG A 154 -23.51 46.71 -1.50
CA ARG A 154 -22.87 47.46 -0.40
C ARG A 154 -23.75 47.60 0.83
N GLN A 155 -25.07 47.75 0.66
CA GLN A 155 -25.99 47.88 1.80
C GLN A 155 -26.19 46.57 2.58
N HIS A 156 -26.07 45.41 1.90
CA HIS A 156 -26.33 44.09 2.48
C HIS A 156 -25.04 43.32 2.83
N SER A 157 -23.88 43.97 2.81
CA SER A 157 -22.59 43.36 3.14
C SER A 157 -21.82 44.18 4.17
N ALA A 158 -21.05 43.50 5.01
CA ALA A 158 -20.28 44.11 6.10
C ALA A 158 -18.76 43.94 5.93
N ASP A 159 -18.33 42.94 5.15
CA ASP A 159 -16.93 42.59 4.90
C ASP A 159 -16.75 42.08 3.46
N THR A 160 -15.50 41.85 3.05
CA THR A 160 -15.18 41.35 1.70
C THR A 160 -15.85 40.01 1.39
N GLU A 161 -16.03 39.15 2.40
CA GLU A 161 -16.57 37.80 2.23
C GLU A 161 -18.07 37.87 1.89
N THR A 162 -18.84 38.59 2.71
CA THR A 162 -20.26 38.85 2.49
C THR A 162 -20.50 39.68 1.22
N PHE A 163 -19.59 40.62 0.89
CA PHE A 163 -19.66 41.39 -0.36
C PHE A 163 -19.58 40.50 -1.60
N ILE A 164 -18.64 39.56 -1.63
CA ILE A 164 -18.46 38.63 -2.75
C ILE A 164 -19.65 37.69 -2.86
N THR A 165 -20.10 37.09 -1.75
CA THR A 165 -21.26 36.19 -1.76
C THR A 165 -22.53 36.91 -2.22
N GLU A 166 -22.79 38.14 -1.78
CA GLU A 166 -23.94 38.91 -2.24
C GLU A 166 -23.83 39.33 -3.70
N ALA A 167 -22.63 39.68 -4.19
CA ALA A 167 -22.40 39.94 -5.61
C ALA A 167 -22.72 38.72 -6.47
N ILE A 168 -22.26 37.52 -6.06
CA ILE A 168 -22.53 36.26 -6.77
C ILE A 168 -24.03 35.95 -6.79
N LYS A 169 -24.72 36.07 -5.64
CA LYS A 169 -26.18 35.85 -5.57
C LYS A 169 -26.95 36.80 -6.49
N ARG A 170 -26.56 38.07 -6.54
CA ARG A 170 -27.18 39.08 -7.40
C ARG A 170 -26.97 38.76 -8.88
N VAL A 171 -25.75 38.42 -9.29
CA VAL A 171 -25.45 38.04 -10.68
C VAL A 171 -26.19 36.75 -11.09
N ASN A 172 -26.47 35.86 -10.15
CA ASN A 172 -27.28 34.66 -10.39
C ASN A 172 -28.80 34.92 -10.42
N ASN A 173 -29.27 36.10 -10.04
CA ASN A 173 -30.68 36.46 -10.09
C ASN A 173 -31.09 36.91 -11.51
N LEU A 174 -31.50 35.94 -12.33
CA LEU A 174 -31.93 36.17 -13.71
C LEU A 174 -33.23 36.98 -13.84
N SER A 175 -33.91 37.32 -12.74
CA SER A 175 -35.09 38.19 -12.78
C SER A 175 -34.73 39.69 -12.85
N ASP A 176 -33.51 40.09 -12.47
CA ASP A 176 -33.08 41.49 -12.47
C ASP A 176 -32.71 41.95 -13.89
N ASP A 177 -33.30 43.05 -14.36
CA ASP A 177 -33.08 43.55 -15.71
C ASP A 177 -31.66 44.10 -15.92
N ASN A 178 -31.01 44.61 -14.86
CA ASN A 178 -29.61 45.05 -14.93
C ASN A 178 -28.68 43.85 -15.16
N VAL A 179 -28.98 42.72 -14.51
CA VAL A 179 -28.21 41.47 -14.66
C VAL A 179 -28.39 40.91 -16.07
N LYS A 180 -29.62 40.90 -16.61
CA LYS A 180 -29.86 40.46 -18.00
C LYS A 180 -29.10 41.30 -19.02
N LEU A 181 -29.05 42.62 -18.81
CA LEU A 181 -28.30 43.54 -19.67
C LEU A 181 -26.81 43.20 -19.67
N LEU A 182 -26.21 42.99 -18.49
CA LEU A 182 -24.80 42.65 -18.36
C LEU A 182 -24.46 41.24 -18.86
N LEU A 183 -25.35 40.27 -18.68
CA LEU A 183 -25.18 38.91 -19.19
C LEU A 183 -25.34 38.82 -20.71
N ALA A 184 -26.05 39.77 -21.35
CA ALA A 184 -26.32 39.79 -22.78
C ALA A 184 -26.91 38.45 -23.32
N GLY A 185 -27.67 37.74 -22.48
CA GLY A 185 -28.27 36.45 -22.80
C GLY A 185 -27.38 35.22 -22.56
N ASP A 186 -26.09 35.38 -22.26
CA ASP A 186 -25.19 34.27 -21.92
C ASP A 186 -25.18 33.99 -20.42
N THR A 187 -25.79 32.86 -20.03
CA THR A 187 -25.91 32.42 -18.63
C THR A 187 -24.86 31.38 -18.23
N ALA A 188 -23.83 31.15 -19.04
CA ALA A 188 -22.74 30.25 -18.69
C ALA A 188 -22.01 30.72 -17.43
N THR A 189 -21.57 29.76 -16.60
CA THR A 189 -20.82 30.03 -15.36
C THR A 189 -19.59 30.92 -15.59
N SER A 190 -18.91 30.78 -16.73
CA SER A 190 -17.78 31.64 -17.13
C SER A 190 -18.18 33.11 -17.30
N ASN A 191 -19.33 33.39 -17.95
CA ASN A 191 -19.81 34.75 -18.13
C ASN A 191 -20.32 35.35 -16.82
N LYS A 192 -21.03 34.56 -15.99
CA LYS A 192 -21.41 34.99 -14.63
C LYS A 192 -20.20 35.34 -13.77
N ALA A 193 -19.14 34.52 -13.84
CA ALA A 193 -17.88 34.80 -13.15
C ALA A 193 -17.22 36.10 -13.68
N ARG A 194 -17.26 36.36 -14.99
CA ARG A 194 -16.79 37.61 -15.61
C ARG A 194 -17.57 38.83 -15.14
N ILE A 195 -18.90 38.75 -15.07
CA ILE A 195 -19.73 39.85 -14.56
C ILE A 195 -19.52 40.07 -13.06
N THR A 196 -19.40 39.00 -12.29
CA THR A 196 -19.05 39.09 -10.86
C THR A 196 -17.71 39.79 -10.68
N GLU A 197 -16.70 39.38 -11.45
CA GLU A 197 -15.38 40.03 -11.46
C GLU A 197 -15.45 41.51 -11.85
N LEU A 198 -16.27 41.87 -12.83
CA LEU A 198 -16.52 43.26 -13.20
C LEU A 198 -17.06 44.07 -12.01
N LEU A 199 -18.14 43.60 -11.36
CA LEU A 199 -18.72 44.28 -10.20
C LEU A 199 -17.71 44.43 -9.05
N LEU A 200 -16.98 43.35 -8.76
CA LEU A 200 -15.95 43.35 -7.71
C LEU A 200 -14.78 44.30 -8.04
N SER A 201 -14.39 44.41 -9.32
CA SER A 201 -13.33 45.33 -9.75
C SER A 201 -13.69 46.80 -9.52
N ILE A 202 -14.97 47.18 -9.72
CA ILE A 202 -15.47 48.55 -9.44
C ILE A 202 -15.45 48.85 -7.94
N ALA A 203 -15.63 47.81 -7.11
CA ALA A 203 -15.49 47.91 -5.67
C ALA A 203 -14.03 47.76 -5.18
N HIS A 204 -13.06 47.67 -6.10
CA HIS A 204 -11.64 47.42 -5.81
C HIS A 204 -11.35 46.14 -5.01
N VAL A 205 -12.26 45.17 -5.08
CA VAL A 205 -12.11 43.87 -4.43
C VAL A 205 -11.31 42.94 -5.35
N PRO A 206 -10.14 42.42 -4.91
CA PRO A 206 -9.35 41.49 -5.71
C PRO A 206 -10.07 40.14 -5.80
N ILE A 207 -10.22 39.65 -7.02
CA ILE A 207 -10.80 38.34 -7.30
C ILE A 207 -9.97 37.69 -8.42
N GLU A 208 -9.76 36.40 -8.33
CA GLU A 208 -9.06 35.61 -9.34
C GLU A 208 -9.93 34.40 -9.70
N LYS A 209 -10.03 34.12 -11.01
CA LYS A 209 -10.61 32.86 -11.47
C LYS A 209 -9.64 31.73 -11.18
N VAL A 210 -10.15 30.62 -10.66
CA VAL A 210 -9.35 29.42 -10.41
C VAL A 210 -10.09 28.21 -10.92
N HIS A 211 -9.34 27.23 -11.37
CA HIS A 211 -9.89 26.01 -11.94
C HIS A 211 -9.48 24.81 -11.09
N THR A 212 -10.46 23.97 -10.78
CA THR A 212 -10.29 22.87 -9.84
C THR A 212 -10.71 21.54 -10.44
N LEU A 213 -10.09 20.45 -10.00
CA LEU A 213 -10.50 19.08 -10.34
C LEU A 213 -11.14 18.43 -9.13
N ARG A 214 -12.14 17.58 -9.37
CA ARG A 214 -12.76 16.75 -8.35
C ARG A 214 -11.93 15.51 -8.11
N LEU A 215 -11.65 15.18 -6.86
CA LEU A 215 -11.04 13.93 -6.46
C LEU A 215 -12.09 12.82 -6.43
N VAL A 216 -12.56 12.44 -7.62
CA VAL A 216 -13.54 11.35 -7.83
C VAL A 216 -12.94 10.37 -8.82
N ALA A 217 -12.90 9.09 -8.44
CA ALA A 217 -12.28 8.04 -9.23
C ALA A 217 -13.14 7.62 -10.44
N ASP A 218 -12.48 7.07 -11.45
CA ASP A 218 -13.04 6.30 -12.58
C ASP A 218 -14.06 7.05 -13.47
N GLN A 219 -14.05 8.38 -13.43
CA GLN A 219 -14.91 9.21 -14.27
C GLN A 219 -14.08 10.28 -15.00
N PRO A 220 -14.14 10.33 -16.35
CA PRO A 220 -13.60 11.44 -17.11
C PRO A 220 -14.26 12.75 -16.68
N GLN A 221 -13.44 13.74 -16.35
CA GLN A 221 -13.92 15.05 -15.91
C GLN A 221 -13.12 16.18 -16.54
N THR A 222 -13.71 17.38 -16.50
CA THR A 222 -13.07 18.63 -16.87
C THR A 222 -12.96 19.54 -15.64
N PRO A 223 -11.99 20.47 -15.62
CA PRO A 223 -11.84 21.39 -14.50
C PRO A 223 -13.07 22.30 -14.32
N GLU A 224 -13.50 22.45 -13.07
CA GLU A 224 -14.58 23.35 -12.65
C GLU A 224 -14.04 24.75 -12.34
N LEU A 225 -14.77 25.77 -12.78
CA LEU A 225 -14.45 27.17 -12.50
C LEU A 225 -14.91 27.57 -11.09
N TRP A 226 -14.00 28.20 -10.36
CA TRP A 226 -14.20 28.75 -9.02
C TRP A 226 -13.63 30.17 -8.97
N LEU A 227 -14.04 30.93 -7.96
CA LEU A 227 -13.51 32.27 -7.70
C LEU A 227 -12.72 32.24 -6.39
N ARG A 228 -11.60 32.95 -6.33
CA ARG A 228 -10.87 33.16 -5.07
C ARG A 228 -10.54 34.62 -4.82
N SER A 229 -10.56 35.03 -3.56
CA SER A 229 -10.17 36.37 -3.12
C SER A 229 -9.25 36.30 -1.91
N PHE A 230 -8.38 37.28 -1.75
CA PHE A 230 -7.50 37.38 -0.60
C PHE A 230 -8.02 38.45 0.37
N ASN A 231 -8.41 38.04 1.58
CA ASN A 231 -8.96 38.95 2.60
C ASN A 231 -7.88 39.62 3.48
N GLY A 232 -6.60 39.49 3.12
CA GLY A 232 -5.46 39.96 3.91
C GLY A 232 -4.92 38.95 4.94
N LYS A 233 -5.69 37.90 5.27
CA LYS A 233 -5.28 36.81 6.18
C LYS A 233 -5.17 35.46 5.47
N ALA A 234 -6.14 35.12 4.64
CA ALA A 234 -6.24 33.84 3.95
C ALA A 234 -6.87 33.99 2.55
N TRP A 235 -6.64 32.99 1.69
CA TRP A 235 -7.42 32.84 0.46
C TRP A 235 -8.79 32.27 0.78
N LEU A 236 -9.81 32.94 0.28
CA LEU A 236 -11.20 32.50 0.34
C LEU A 236 -11.61 32.01 -1.05
N TYR A 237 -12.36 30.93 -1.10
CA TYR A 237 -12.87 30.34 -2.33
C TYR A 237 -14.39 30.44 -2.35
N PHE A 238 -14.95 30.71 -3.52
CA PHE A 238 -16.37 30.91 -3.74
C PHE A 238 -16.85 30.15 -4.97
N ASN A 239 -17.98 29.47 -4.83
CA ASN A 239 -18.66 28.86 -5.96
C ASN A 239 -19.38 29.95 -6.78
N PRO A 240 -19.10 30.11 -8.09
CA PRO A 240 -19.70 31.15 -8.92
C PRO A 240 -21.20 31.02 -9.16
N ASP A 241 -21.78 29.83 -8.97
CA ASP A 241 -23.22 29.58 -9.18
C ASP A 241 -24.03 29.71 -7.89
N THR A 242 -23.49 29.31 -6.73
CA THR A 242 -24.21 29.33 -5.44
C THR A 242 -23.80 30.47 -4.52
N GLY A 243 -22.58 30.99 -4.67
CA GLY A 243 -21.99 31.95 -3.73
C GLY A 243 -21.53 31.33 -2.41
N GLU A 244 -21.57 30.00 -2.28
CA GLU A 244 -21.08 29.29 -1.09
C GLU A 244 -19.57 29.51 -0.91
N GLN A 245 -19.19 29.73 0.35
CA GLN A 245 -17.82 29.99 0.77
C GLN A 245 -17.12 28.70 1.18
N GLY A 246 -15.83 28.61 0.84
CA GLY A 246 -14.97 27.49 1.18
C GLY A 246 -14.87 26.48 0.03
N MET A 247 -13.65 26.05 -0.27
CA MET A 247 -13.44 24.97 -1.23
C MET A 247 -13.72 23.63 -0.54
N PRO A 248 -14.56 22.76 -1.13
CA PRO A 248 -14.75 21.40 -0.65
C PRO A 248 -13.43 20.62 -0.54
N THR A 249 -13.33 19.71 0.44
CA THR A 249 -12.10 18.92 0.68
C THR A 249 -11.78 17.90 -0.41
N ASP A 250 -12.70 17.67 -1.35
CA ASP A 250 -12.59 16.78 -2.52
C ASP A 250 -12.18 17.55 -3.79
N ARG A 251 -11.63 18.76 -3.67
CA ARG A 251 -11.18 19.57 -4.80
C ARG A 251 -9.67 19.83 -4.76
N LEU A 252 -9.06 19.78 -5.95
CA LEU A 252 -7.66 20.11 -6.17
C LEU A 252 -7.55 21.34 -7.08
N LEU A 253 -6.82 22.37 -6.65
CA LEU A 253 -6.49 23.52 -7.48
C LEU A 253 -5.53 23.12 -8.62
N TRP A 254 -5.93 23.38 -9.87
CA TRP A 254 -5.11 23.05 -11.06
C TRP A 254 -4.40 24.27 -11.65
N TRP A 255 -5.09 25.38 -11.89
CA TRP A 255 -4.45 26.63 -12.31
C TRP A 255 -5.29 27.85 -11.96
N VAL A 256 -4.65 29.01 -12.04
CA VAL A 256 -5.20 30.32 -11.71
C VAL A 256 -5.22 31.18 -12.97
N GLY A 257 -6.28 31.96 -13.16
CA GLY A 257 -6.42 32.93 -14.25
C GLY A 257 -7.45 32.55 -15.29
N ASP A 258 -7.54 33.40 -16.31
CA ASP A 258 -8.59 33.37 -17.34
C ASP A 258 -8.18 32.61 -18.61
N GLU A 259 -6.92 32.19 -18.70
CA GLU A 259 -6.44 31.42 -19.84
C GLU A 259 -7.08 30.02 -19.87
N ASN A 260 -7.37 29.55 -21.08
CA ASN A 260 -7.79 28.17 -21.30
C ASN A 260 -6.71 27.20 -20.80
N LEU A 261 -7.16 26.04 -20.29
CA LEU A 261 -6.28 24.97 -19.80
C LEU A 261 -5.14 24.62 -20.77
N ILE A 262 -5.45 24.60 -22.08
CA ILE A 262 -4.55 24.17 -23.13
C ILE A 262 -4.57 25.13 -24.33
N SER A 263 -3.40 25.36 -24.91
CA SER A 263 -3.20 26.07 -26.17
C SER A 263 -2.43 25.17 -27.13
N VAL A 264 -2.83 25.15 -28.41
CA VAL A 264 -2.22 24.32 -29.45
C VAL A 264 -1.92 25.17 -30.68
N GLU A 265 -0.66 25.16 -31.08
CA GLU A 265 -0.16 25.67 -32.36
C GLU A 265 0.21 24.48 -33.25
N GLY A 266 -0.11 24.56 -34.56
CA GLY A 266 0.18 23.48 -35.52
C GLY A 266 -0.74 22.25 -35.45
N GLY A 267 -1.85 22.32 -34.71
CA GLY A 267 -2.84 21.25 -34.58
C GLY A 267 -4.28 21.75 -34.47
N LYS A 268 -5.25 20.84 -34.59
CA LYS A 268 -6.69 21.12 -34.49
C LYS A 268 -7.38 20.10 -33.58
N LYS A 269 -8.60 20.44 -33.13
CA LYS A 269 -9.47 19.58 -32.30
C LYS A 269 -8.77 19.06 -31.04
N VAL A 270 -8.24 19.99 -30.24
CA VAL A 270 -7.63 19.61 -28.96
C VAL A 270 -8.73 19.30 -27.94
N THR A 271 -8.59 18.16 -27.27
CA THR A 271 -9.45 17.74 -26.16
C THR A 271 -8.58 17.23 -25.02
N VAL A 272 -8.90 17.64 -23.79
CA VAL A 272 -8.20 17.20 -22.59
C VAL A 272 -9.21 16.55 -21.65
N ASN A 273 -8.97 15.29 -21.33
CA ASN A 273 -9.79 14.54 -20.38
C ASN A 273 -8.94 14.18 -19.16
N PHE A 274 -9.48 14.41 -17.98
CA PHE A 274 -8.86 13.99 -16.72
C PHE A 274 -9.52 12.73 -16.22
N THR A 275 -8.73 11.71 -15.95
CA THR A 275 -9.17 10.50 -15.25
C THR A 275 -8.39 10.42 -13.95
N LEU A 276 -9.11 10.24 -12.85
CA LEU A 276 -8.50 10.04 -11.55
C LEU A 276 -8.73 8.60 -11.11
N ASN A 277 -7.74 8.04 -10.45
CA ASN A 277 -7.86 6.75 -9.79
C ASN A 277 -7.34 6.90 -8.36
N ASN A 278 -8.08 6.31 -7.41
CA ASN A 278 -7.61 6.20 -6.04
C ASN A 278 -6.99 4.82 -5.87
N SER A 279 -5.70 4.79 -5.57
CA SER A 279 -5.03 3.54 -5.19
C SER A 279 -4.57 3.66 -3.75
N GLU A 280 -4.82 2.62 -2.97
CA GLU A 280 -4.31 2.54 -1.60
C GLU A 280 -2.85 2.08 -1.62
N MET A 281 -1.97 2.80 -0.92
CA MET A 281 -0.60 2.34 -0.70
C MET A 281 -0.25 2.45 0.78
N ASN A 282 0.53 1.47 1.25
CA ASN A 282 1.00 1.43 2.62
C ASN A 282 1.71 2.75 3.01
N ALA A 283 1.32 3.36 4.12
CA ALA A 283 1.83 4.66 4.59
C ALA A 283 3.37 4.72 4.67
N ILE A 284 4.04 3.60 4.97
CA ILE A 284 5.50 3.49 5.03
C ILE A 284 6.14 3.64 3.63
N ARG A 285 5.51 3.02 2.61
CA ARG A 285 5.98 3.17 1.22
C ARG A 285 5.76 4.59 0.71
N LEU A 286 4.67 5.22 1.12
CA LEU A 286 4.38 6.62 0.81
C LEU A 286 5.37 7.56 1.47
N ALA A 287 5.70 7.36 2.75
CA ALA A 287 6.70 8.15 3.46
C ALA A 287 8.04 8.18 2.70
N LYS A 288 8.50 7.03 2.19
CA LYS A 288 9.72 6.91 1.38
C LYS A 288 9.66 7.67 0.05
N LEU A 289 8.49 7.73 -0.59
CA LEU A 289 8.31 8.48 -1.84
C LEU A 289 8.18 9.99 -1.61
N THR A 290 7.86 10.40 -0.39
CA THR A 290 7.62 11.80 0.00
C THR A 290 8.88 12.46 0.60
N ASP A 291 10.06 11.83 0.50
CA ASP A 291 11.32 12.17 1.19
C ASP A 291 11.90 13.55 0.81
N ALA A 292 11.18 14.60 1.19
CA ALA A 292 11.60 15.99 1.09
C ALA A 292 11.77 16.64 2.48
N ASN A 293 11.21 16.09 3.57
CA ASN A 293 11.22 16.76 4.88
C ASN A 293 11.15 15.88 6.15
N THR A 294 11.21 14.54 6.05
CA THR A 294 11.25 13.69 7.26
C THR A 294 12.66 13.18 7.45
N ASP A 295 13.23 13.23 8.67
CA ASP A 295 14.59 12.79 8.98
C ASP A 295 14.87 11.36 8.46
N GLY A 296 15.42 11.28 7.25
CA GLY A 296 15.48 10.10 6.39
C GLY A 296 16.48 9.02 6.81
N ASP A 297 17.12 9.16 7.98
CA ASP A 297 18.16 8.23 8.40
C ASP A 297 17.58 6.87 8.80
N PHE A 298 16.36 6.80 9.35
CA PHE A 298 15.78 5.53 9.80
C PHE A 298 15.15 4.70 8.66
N LEU A 299 14.50 5.34 7.69
CA LEU A 299 13.89 4.64 6.54
C LEU A 299 14.93 4.08 5.57
N GLY A 300 16.11 4.69 5.49
CA GLY A 300 17.25 4.17 4.74
C GLY A 300 17.78 2.83 5.28
N TYR A 301 17.70 2.59 6.59
CA TYR A 301 18.11 1.34 7.25
C TYR A 301 16.97 0.33 7.49
N SER A 302 15.77 0.59 6.96
CA SER A 302 14.62 -0.32 7.05
C SER A 302 14.66 -1.43 5.99
N LEU A 303 14.04 -2.59 6.27
CA LEU A 303 13.88 -3.68 5.29
C LEU A 303 13.05 -3.25 4.06
N TYR A 304 12.24 -2.19 4.19
CA TYR A 304 11.53 -1.53 3.09
C TYR A 304 12.46 -0.73 2.15
N GLY A 305 13.71 -0.52 2.53
CA GLY A 305 14.77 0.04 1.70
C GLY A 305 15.12 -0.83 0.50
N LEU A 306 14.98 -2.16 0.66
CA LEU A 306 15.43 -3.17 -0.31
C LEU A 306 14.56 -3.21 -1.58
N PRO A 307 15.07 -3.73 -2.71
CA PRO A 307 14.25 -4.00 -3.89
C PRO A 307 13.06 -4.92 -3.58
N LEU A 308 11.93 -4.73 -4.28
CA LEU A 308 10.67 -5.45 -4.01
C LEU A 308 10.83 -6.98 -3.99
N GLN A 309 11.63 -7.52 -4.92
CA GLN A 309 11.91 -8.96 -5.00
C GLN A 309 12.65 -9.46 -3.74
N THR A 310 13.62 -8.68 -3.26
CA THR A 310 14.37 -8.96 -2.03
C THR A 310 13.48 -8.84 -0.79
N GLN A 311 12.57 -7.85 -0.74
CA GLN A 311 11.62 -7.68 0.37
C GLN A 311 10.76 -8.93 0.56
N GLN A 312 10.22 -9.49 -0.52
CA GLN A 312 9.42 -10.72 -0.46
C GLN A 312 10.20 -11.89 0.14
N THR A 313 11.49 -12.03 -0.19
CA THR A 313 12.34 -13.05 0.40
C THR A 313 12.57 -12.81 1.90
N PHE A 314 12.81 -11.57 2.32
CA PHE A 314 13.00 -11.24 3.74
C PHE A 314 11.71 -11.39 4.56
N MET A 315 10.54 -11.07 4.01
CA MET A 315 9.24 -11.35 4.64
C MET A 315 9.08 -12.85 4.94
N ILE A 316 9.65 -13.73 4.12
CA ILE A 316 9.68 -15.18 4.42
C ILE A 316 10.66 -15.47 5.55
N MET A 317 11.92 -15.02 5.41
CA MET A 317 13.00 -15.38 6.34
C MET A 317 12.74 -14.90 7.78
N VAL A 318 12.21 -13.70 7.93
CA VAL A 318 11.92 -13.08 9.24
C VAL A 318 10.83 -13.83 10.00
N MET A 319 9.98 -14.60 9.30
CA MET A 319 8.95 -15.44 9.93
C MET A 319 9.46 -16.80 10.41
N ILE A 320 10.63 -17.26 9.96
CA ILE A 320 11.18 -18.58 10.33
C ILE A 320 11.33 -18.73 11.86
N PRO A 321 11.88 -17.75 12.61
CA PRO A 321 11.97 -17.83 14.07
C PRO A 321 10.61 -18.03 14.78
N ILE A 322 9.53 -17.51 14.21
CA ILE A 322 8.16 -17.73 14.73
C ILE A 322 7.75 -19.19 14.55
N GLY A 323 7.98 -19.76 13.37
CA GLY A 323 7.75 -21.20 13.13
C GLY A 323 8.54 -22.08 14.10
N VAL A 324 9.81 -21.74 14.35
CA VAL A 324 10.65 -22.43 15.34
C VAL A 324 10.06 -22.31 16.75
N LEU A 325 9.58 -21.12 17.14
CA LEU A 325 8.95 -20.90 18.44
C LEU A 325 7.70 -21.78 18.61
N VAL A 326 6.83 -21.84 17.61
CA VAL A 326 5.63 -22.69 17.60
C VAL A 326 6.02 -24.15 17.84
N ILE A 327 7.03 -24.65 17.15
CA ILE A 327 7.49 -26.03 17.29
C ILE A 327 8.12 -26.29 18.66
N LEU A 328 8.86 -25.33 19.21
CA LEU A 328 9.37 -25.41 20.58
C LEU A 328 8.24 -25.50 21.59
N ILE A 329 7.15 -24.75 21.42
CA ILE A 329 5.96 -24.82 22.29
C ILE A 329 5.29 -26.19 22.17
N LEU A 330 5.02 -26.66 20.95
CA LEU A 330 4.41 -27.97 20.72
C LEU A 330 5.24 -29.11 21.31
N ARG A 331 6.57 -29.04 21.19
CA ARG A 331 7.45 -30.09 21.69
C ARG A 331 7.66 -30.03 23.21
N ASN A 332 7.91 -28.84 23.77
CA ASN A 332 8.32 -28.70 25.17
C ASN A 332 7.13 -28.55 26.13
N LEU A 333 6.05 -27.86 25.72
CA LEU A 333 4.87 -27.66 26.57
C LEU A 333 3.82 -28.75 26.29
N VAL A 334 3.47 -29.00 25.03
CA VAL A 334 2.43 -29.99 24.69
C VAL A 334 2.98 -31.41 24.80
N GLY A 335 4.20 -31.66 24.33
CA GLY A 335 4.83 -32.98 24.34
C GLY A 335 4.63 -33.77 23.06
N LEU A 336 4.40 -33.08 21.93
CA LEU A 336 4.25 -33.71 20.62
C LEU A 336 5.57 -34.38 20.18
N GLU A 337 5.50 -35.62 19.72
CA GLU A 337 6.66 -36.34 19.19
C GLU A 337 6.81 -36.04 17.69
N THR A 338 7.94 -35.44 17.31
CA THR A 338 8.25 -35.04 15.93
C THR A 338 9.64 -35.54 15.51
N LEU A 339 9.93 -35.49 14.21
CA LEU A 339 11.26 -35.77 13.63
C LEU A 339 12.24 -34.65 13.97
N GLY A 340 12.56 -34.49 15.26
CA GLY A 340 13.37 -33.38 15.75
C GLY A 340 12.62 -32.04 15.73
N THR A 341 13.33 -30.95 16.05
CA THR A 341 12.77 -29.58 16.08
C THR A 341 12.85 -28.87 14.73
N PHE A 342 13.86 -29.19 13.91
CA PHE A 342 14.12 -28.45 12.69
C PHE A 342 13.34 -28.98 11.48
N THR A 343 13.13 -30.29 11.40
CA THR A 343 12.42 -30.92 10.27
C THR A 343 10.99 -30.42 10.09
N PRO A 344 10.16 -30.24 11.13
CA PRO A 344 8.83 -29.66 10.94
C PRO A 344 8.88 -28.20 10.43
N VAL A 345 9.89 -27.40 10.82
CA VAL A 345 10.09 -26.02 10.31
C VAL A 345 10.40 -26.07 8.80
N LEU A 346 11.31 -26.95 8.40
CA LEU A 346 11.69 -27.12 7.01
C LEU A 346 10.50 -27.56 6.15
N ILE A 347 9.71 -28.51 6.63
CA ILE A 347 8.49 -28.96 5.94
C ILE A 347 7.47 -27.81 5.85
N ALA A 348 7.31 -27.00 6.91
CA ALA A 348 6.45 -25.82 6.87
C ALA A 348 6.89 -24.79 5.80
N LEU A 349 8.21 -24.63 5.62
CA LEU A 349 8.78 -23.78 4.57
C LEU A 349 8.55 -24.39 3.18
N ALA A 350 8.64 -25.72 3.03
CA ALA A 350 8.28 -26.38 1.78
C ALA A 350 6.79 -26.20 1.43
N PHE A 351 5.89 -26.26 2.41
CA PHE A 351 4.45 -25.98 2.22
C PHE A 351 4.15 -24.55 1.76
N ARG A 352 5.06 -23.60 2.00
CA ARG A 352 4.92 -22.24 1.48
C ARG A 352 5.07 -22.17 -0.03
N GLU A 353 5.97 -22.97 -0.59
CA GLU A 353 6.19 -23.03 -2.04
C GLU A 353 5.12 -23.88 -2.74
N THR A 354 4.68 -24.98 -2.11
CA THR A 354 3.74 -25.94 -2.72
C THR A 354 2.27 -25.70 -2.35
N GLN A 355 1.99 -24.70 -1.50
CA GLN A 355 0.74 -24.53 -0.77
C GLN A 355 0.46 -25.68 0.21
N LEU A 356 -0.30 -25.41 1.28
CA LEU A 356 -0.55 -26.38 2.35
C LEU A 356 -1.26 -27.64 1.85
N GLY A 357 -2.35 -27.50 1.09
CA GLY A 357 -3.18 -28.64 0.64
C GLY A 357 -2.42 -29.60 -0.27
N PHE A 358 -1.87 -29.08 -1.37
CA PHE A 358 -1.04 -29.87 -2.29
C PHE A 358 0.24 -30.37 -1.61
N GLY A 359 0.85 -29.55 -0.76
CA GLY A 359 2.03 -29.91 0.01
C GLY A 359 1.81 -31.14 0.89
N ILE A 360 0.70 -31.21 1.64
CA ILE A 360 0.38 -32.37 2.49
C ILE A 360 0.20 -33.64 1.65
N VAL A 361 -0.52 -33.56 0.53
CA VAL A 361 -0.74 -34.71 -0.37
C VAL A 361 0.57 -35.19 -0.96
N LEU A 362 1.36 -34.29 -1.54
CA LEU A 362 2.65 -34.60 -2.17
C LEU A 362 3.64 -35.16 -1.14
N PHE A 363 3.74 -34.53 0.03
CA PHE A 363 4.59 -34.99 1.13
C PHE A 363 4.21 -36.41 1.56
N THR A 364 2.91 -36.70 1.72
CA THR A 364 2.44 -38.02 2.15
C THR A 364 2.74 -39.09 1.10
N ILE A 365 2.43 -38.83 -0.17
CA ILE A 365 2.66 -39.77 -1.28
C ILE A 365 4.17 -40.05 -1.45
N ILE A 366 4.98 -38.99 -1.54
CA ILE A 366 6.42 -39.12 -1.74
C ILE A 366 7.07 -39.82 -0.55
N THR A 367 6.69 -39.46 0.68
CA THR A 367 7.25 -40.09 1.88
C THR A 367 6.86 -41.56 1.96
N ALA A 368 5.61 -41.93 1.66
CA ALA A 368 5.16 -43.32 1.66
C ALA A 368 5.89 -44.17 0.61
N LEU A 369 6.01 -43.68 -0.62
CA LEU A 369 6.74 -44.38 -1.69
C LEU A 369 8.24 -44.45 -1.40
N GLY A 370 8.82 -43.37 -0.84
CA GLY A 370 10.23 -43.32 -0.45
C GLY A 370 10.57 -44.31 0.68
N LEU A 371 9.71 -44.43 1.69
CA LEU A 371 9.86 -45.44 2.75
C LEU A 371 9.73 -46.86 2.20
N SER A 372 8.78 -47.09 1.29
CA SER A 372 8.60 -48.39 0.63
C SER A 372 9.86 -48.81 -0.15
N LEU A 373 10.38 -47.90 -0.99
CA LEU A 373 11.64 -48.14 -1.70
C LEU A 373 12.78 -48.39 -0.73
N ARG A 374 12.86 -47.63 0.36
CA ARG A 374 13.94 -47.79 1.33
C ARG A 374 13.90 -49.16 2.02
N SER A 375 12.72 -49.62 2.44
CA SER A 375 12.52 -50.96 2.97
C SER A 375 12.94 -52.03 1.97
N TYR A 376 12.65 -51.85 0.67
CA TYR A 376 13.12 -52.75 -0.38
C TYR A 376 14.66 -52.76 -0.51
N LEU A 377 15.31 -51.59 -0.53
CA LEU A 377 16.76 -51.48 -0.65
C LEU A 377 17.52 -52.03 0.57
N GLU A 378 16.87 -52.09 1.73
CA GLU A 378 17.45 -52.65 2.94
C GLU A 378 17.67 -54.17 2.83
N HIS A 379 16.79 -54.89 2.14
CA HIS A 379 16.94 -56.32 1.86
C HIS A 379 18.20 -56.63 1.04
N LEU A 380 18.70 -55.65 0.27
CA LEU A 380 19.88 -55.77 -0.58
C LEU A 380 21.21 -55.58 0.20
N LYS A 381 21.18 -55.35 1.52
CA LYS A 381 22.37 -55.16 2.38
C LYS A 381 23.37 -54.11 1.87
N LEU A 382 22.86 -53.04 1.26
CA LEU A 382 23.68 -51.95 0.71
C LEU A 382 24.30 -51.09 1.82
N GLN A 383 25.51 -50.57 1.57
CA GLN A 383 26.15 -49.55 2.40
C GLN A 383 25.27 -48.28 2.52
N MET A 384 25.43 -47.53 3.61
CA MET A 384 24.60 -46.35 3.92
C MET A 384 24.64 -45.27 2.83
N LEU A 385 25.82 -45.02 2.25
CA LEU A 385 26.01 -43.94 1.27
C LEU A 385 25.33 -44.23 -0.09
N PRO A 386 25.53 -45.38 -0.75
CA PRO A 386 24.79 -45.73 -1.97
C PRO A 386 23.26 -45.70 -1.79
N ARG A 387 22.77 -46.08 -0.61
CA ARG A 387 21.34 -46.11 -0.30
C ARG A 387 20.71 -44.71 -0.35
N LEU A 388 21.38 -43.69 0.21
CA LEU A 388 20.87 -42.31 0.20
C LEU A 388 20.79 -41.74 -1.23
N SER A 389 21.79 -42.04 -2.06
CA SER A 389 21.81 -41.59 -3.47
C SER A 389 20.67 -42.19 -4.30
N VAL A 390 20.30 -43.45 -4.05
CA VAL A 390 19.17 -44.09 -4.74
C VAL A 390 17.84 -43.48 -4.30
N VAL A 391 17.65 -43.21 -3.01
CA VAL A 391 16.43 -42.56 -2.50
C VAL A 391 16.29 -41.14 -3.05
N LEU A 392 17.37 -40.35 -3.08
CA LEU A 392 17.36 -39.01 -3.66
C LEU A 392 17.00 -39.06 -5.16
N THR A 393 17.69 -39.91 -5.93
CA THR A 393 17.41 -40.07 -7.37
C THR A 393 15.96 -40.50 -7.61
N PHE A 394 15.43 -41.41 -6.79
CA PHE A 394 14.04 -41.84 -6.89
C PHE A 394 13.06 -40.70 -6.62
N VAL A 395 13.29 -39.88 -5.59
CA VAL A 395 12.45 -38.73 -5.28
C VAL A 395 12.49 -37.70 -6.43
N VAL A 396 13.65 -37.45 -7.03
CA VAL A 396 13.79 -36.60 -8.22
C VAL A 396 12.92 -37.11 -9.37
N VAL A 397 13.03 -38.40 -9.71
CA VAL A 397 12.27 -39.02 -10.79
C VAL A 397 10.76 -39.00 -10.50
N LEU A 398 10.37 -39.28 -9.26
CA LEU A 398 8.97 -39.29 -8.84
C LEU A 398 8.35 -37.89 -8.94
N ILE A 399 9.07 -36.87 -8.47
CA ILE A 399 8.65 -35.47 -8.60
C ILE A 399 8.51 -35.10 -10.08
N ALA A 400 9.50 -35.42 -10.93
CA ALA A 400 9.45 -35.12 -12.35
C ALA A 400 8.24 -35.79 -13.03
N ALA A 401 7.95 -37.05 -12.68
CA ALA A 401 6.77 -37.75 -13.16
C ALA A 401 5.47 -37.06 -12.71
N ILE A 402 5.33 -36.75 -11.42
CA ILE A 402 4.16 -36.06 -10.88
C ILE A 402 3.95 -34.70 -11.56
N SER A 403 5.02 -33.93 -11.78
CA SER A 403 4.95 -32.63 -12.47
C SER A 403 4.50 -32.76 -13.93
N LEU A 404 5.01 -33.77 -14.66
CA LEU A 404 4.58 -34.05 -16.05
C LEU A 404 3.11 -34.47 -16.12
N PHE A 405 2.65 -35.31 -15.19
CA PHE A 405 1.25 -35.72 -15.10
C PHE A 405 0.34 -34.55 -14.70
N SER A 406 0.76 -33.73 -13.73
CA SER A 406 0.01 -32.53 -13.29
C SER A 406 -0.15 -31.51 -14.42
N HIS A 407 0.90 -31.30 -15.22
CA HIS A 407 0.86 -30.41 -16.37
C HIS A 407 -0.15 -30.89 -17.43
N LYS A 408 -0.20 -32.20 -17.71
CA LYS A 408 -1.19 -32.77 -18.65
C LYS A 408 -2.63 -32.71 -18.15
N LEU A 409 -2.85 -32.64 -16.84
CA LEU A 409 -4.17 -32.52 -16.22
C LEU A 409 -4.65 -31.05 -16.11
N GLY A 410 -3.90 -30.07 -16.62
CA GLY A 410 -4.23 -28.65 -16.51
C GLY A 410 -4.09 -28.09 -15.09
N LEU A 411 -3.44 -28.84 -14.19
CA LEU A 411 -3.14 -28.40 -12.84
C LEU A 411 -1.82 -27.60 -12.87
N GLU A 412 -1.90 -26.32 -13.24
CA GLU A 412 -0.74 -25.40 -13.29
C GLU A 412 -0.10 -25.14 -11.91
N ARG A 413 -0.79 -25.55 -10.83
CA ARG A 413 -0.38 -25.31 -9.44
C ARG A 413 0.67 -26.30 -8.90
N GLY A 414 1.03 -27.33 -9.68
CA GLY A 414 2.05 -28.33 -9.33
C GLY A 414 3.44 -28.08 -9.95
N LEU A 415 3.64 -26.97 -10.66
CA LEU A 415 4.81 -26.75 -11.52
C LEU A 415 6.03 -26.15 -10.79
N SER A 416 5.86 -25.59 -9.59
CA SER A 416 6.93 -24.92 -8.83
C SER A 416 7.68 -25.89 -7.92
N VAL A 417 8.31 -26.92 -8.49
CA VAL A 417 9.15 -27.82 -7.66
C VAL A 417 10.55 -27.24 -7.53
N ALA A 418 10.77 -26.51 -6.44
CA ALA A 418 12.09 -26.02 -6.09
C ALA A 418 13.00 -27.16 -5.58
N LEU A 419 14.32 -26.99 -5.76
CA LEU A 419 15.34 -27.91 -5.21
C LEU A 419 15.24 -28.07 -3.68
N PHE A 420 14.70 -27.05 -3.00
CA PHE A 420 14.67 -26.98 -1.55
C PHE A 420 13.67 -27.98 -0.91
N PRO A 421 12.37 -28.04 -1.28
CA PRO A 421 11.45 -29.10 -0.85
C PRO A 421 11.96 -30.52 -1.10
N MET A 422 12.67 -30.75 -2.21
CA MET A 422 13.21 -32.07 -2.56
C MET A 422 14.25 -32.56 -1.53
N VAL A 423 15.20 -31.69 -1.13
CA VAL A 423 16.21 -32.02 -0.10
C VAL A 423 15.56 -32.29 1.25
N ILE A 424 14.50 -31.54 1.59
CA ILE A 424 13.75 -31.73 2.83
C ILE A 424 13.04 -33.08 2.84
N LEU A 425 12.40 -33.46 1.74
CA LEU A 425 11.70 -34.73 1.61
C LEU A 425 12.66 -35.92 1.76
N THR A 426 13.82 -35.89 1.10
CA THR A 426 14.79 -36.99 1.18
C THR A 426 15.38 -37.13 2.59
N MET A 427 15.73 -36.02 3.23
CA MET A 427 16.16 -36.00 4.63
C MET A 427 15.06 -36.52 5.58
N THR A 428 13.80 -36.21 5.28
CA THR A 428 12.65 -36.67 6.08
C THR A 428 12.42 -38.17 5.90
N ILE A 429 12.48 -38.70 4.68
CA ILE A 429 12.41 -40.13 4.39
C ILE A 429 13.53 -40.89 5.12
N GLU A 430 14.76 -40.37 5.09
CA GLU A 430 15.90 -40.96 5.78
C GLU A 430 15.65 -41.06 7.29
N ARG A 431 15.34 -39.94 7.95
CA ARG A 431 15.11 -39.90 9.40
C ARG A 431 13.92 -40.75 9.82
N LEU A 432 12.85 -40.74 9.02
CA LEU A 432 11.64 -41.50 9.32
C LEU A 432 11.87 -43.01 9.15
N SER A 433 12.64 -43.43 8.14
CA SER A 433 13.01 -44.84 7.95
C SER A 433 13.89 -45.35 9.09
N ILE A 434 14.90 -44.58 9.50
CA ILE A 434 15.72 -44.95 10.66
C ILE A 434 14.86 -45.09 11.91
N THR A 435 13.92 -44.17 12.13
CA THR A 435 12.98 -44.24 13.26
C THR A 435 12.07 -45.48 13.17
N TRP A 436 11.66 -45.85 11.96
CA TRP A 436 10.85 -47.04 11.69
C TRP A 436 11.63 -48.33 11.97
N GLU A 437 12.90 -48.38 11.58
CA GLU A 437 13.83 -49.48 11.81
C GLU A 437 14.17 -49.62 13.31
N GLU A 438 14.48 -48.51 14.00
CA GLU A 438 14.93 -48.51 15.40
C GLU A 438 13.80 -48.66 16.43
N ARG A 439 12.63 -48.07 16.17
CA ARG A 439 11.54 -47.95 17.15
C ARG A 439 10.22 -48.58 16.70
N GLY A 440 10.21 -49.19 15.51
CA GLY A 440 9.04 -49.84 14.93
C GLY A 440 8.09 -48.90 14.19
N SER A 441 7.25 -49.49 13.36
CA SER A 441 6.30 -48.82 12.46
C SER A 441 5.29 -47.93 13.19
N GLY A 442 4.73 -48.40 14.31
CA GLY A 442 3.74 -47.66 15.08
C GLY A 442 4.29 -46.36 15.67
N HIS A 443 5.53 -46.39 16.20
CA HIS A 443 6.20 -45.20 16.71
C HIS A 443 6.55 -44.23 15.58
N ALA A 444 7.09 -44.74 14.47
CA ALA A 444 7.43 -43.93 13.31
C ALA A 444 6.20 -43.24 12.70
N MET A 445 5.06 -43.93 12.57
CA MET A 445 3.82 -43.34 12.06
C MET A 445 3.30 -42.22 12.97
N LYS A 446 3.34 -42.40 14.30
CA LYS A 446 2.97 -41.38 15.27
C LYS A 446 3.86 -40.13 15.14
N VAL A 447 5.16 -40.33 14.98
CA VAL A 447 6.14 -39.25 14.79
C VAL A 447 5.96 -38.55 13.44
N ALA A 448 5.61 -39.28 12.37
CA ALA A 448 5.32 -38.72 11.05
C ALA A 448 4.08 -37.81 11.09
N ILE A 449 2.98 -38.29 11.70
CA ILE A 449 1.75 -37.52 11.87
C ILE A 449 2.00 -36.29 12.75
N GLY A 450 2.73 -36.44 13.86
CA GLY A 450 3.12 -35.33 14.72
C GLY A 450 3.96 -34.28 13.98
N THR A 451 4.91 -34.71 13.15
CA THR A 451 5.73 -33.83 12.32
C THR A 451 4.89 -33.07 11.30
N LEU A 452 3.98 -33.77 10.61
CA LEU A 452 3.09 -33.18 9.63
C LEU A 452 2.14 -32.16 10.26
N PHE A 453 1.54 -32.50 11.41
CA PHE A 453 0.67 -31.59 12.16
C PHE A 453 1.41 -30.33 12.63
N ALA A 454 2.60 -30.50 13.21
CA ALA A 454 3.42 -29.37 13.65
C ALA A 454 3.86 -28.47 12.49
N ALA A 455 4.23 -29.06 11.35
CA ALA A 455 4.58 -28.32 10.13
C ALA A 455 3.39 -27.55 9.58
N SER A 456 2.21 -28.15 9.53
CA SER A 456 0.98 -27.48 9.08
C SER A 456 0.61 -26.30 9.96
N LEU A 457 0.67 -26.45 11.29
CA LEU A 457 0.36 -25.36 12.22
C LEU A 457 1.38 -24.22 12.11
N ALA A 458 2.67 -24.55 12.05
CA ALA A 458 3.73 -23.56 11.85
C ALA A 458 3.54 -22.82 10.52
N HIS A 459 3.19 -23.52 9.44
CA HIS A 459 2.91 -22.93 8.14
C HIS A 459 1.72 -21.97 8.17
N ILE A 460 0.62 -22.34 8.83
CA ILE A 460 -0.57 -21.48 8.95
C ILE A 460 -0.21 -20.17 9.66
N ILE A 461 0.47 -20.26 10.81
CA ILE A 461 0.89 -19.08 11.58
C ILE A 461 1.86 -18.21 10.77
N MET A 462 2.81 -18.84 10.06
CA MET A 462 3.78 -18.13 9.23
C MET A 462 3.18 -17.47 7.98
N SER A 463 1.93 -17.80 7.65
CA SER A 463 1.22 -17.30 6.46
C SER A 463 0.19 -16.22 6.81
N VAL A 464 0.06 -15.81 8.08
CA VAL A 464 -0.86 -14.74 8.52
C VAL A 464 -0.32 -13.38 8.04
N PRO A 465 -1.04 -12.65 7.16
CA PRO A 465 -0.57 -11.38 6.59
C PRO A 465 -0.22 -10.33 7.64
N GLU A 466 -1.06 -10.18 8.66
CA GLU A 466 -0.91 -9.20 9.74
C GLU A 466 0.36 -9.47 10.55
N LEU A 467 0.69 -10.75 10.77
CA LEU A 467 1.89 -11.16 11.48
C LEU A 467 3.14 -10.95 10.63
N ILE A 468 3.07 -11.22 9.33
CA ILE A 468 4.15 -10.94 8.38
C ILE A 468 4.45 -9.44 8.36
N TYR A 469 3.41 -8.61 8.22
CA TYR A 469 3.53 -7.15 8.25
C TYR A 469 4.18 -6.67 9.54
N PHE A 470 3.66 -7.11 10.69
CA PHE A 470 4.16 -6.68 12.00
C PHE A 470 5.64 -7.03 12.21
N VAL A 471 6.05 -8.27 11.95
CA VAL A 471 7.41 -8.71 12.24
C VAL A 471 8.41 -8.15 11.21
N PHE A 472 7.97 -7.95 9.97
CA PHE A 472 8.79 -7.31 8.93
C PHE A 472 8.97 -5.80 9.18
N THR A 473 7.92 -5.11 9.63
CA THR A 473 7.95 -3.69 9.98
C THR A 473 8.76 -3.43 11.24
N PHE A 474 8.64 -4.33 12.23
CA PHE A 474 9.30 -4.23 13.53
C PHE A 474 10.26 -5.41 13.77
N PRO A 475 11.43 -5.51 13.09
CA PRO A 475 12.37 -6.62 13.27
C PRO A 475 12.90 -6.78 14.69
N ALA A 476 12.84 -5.73 15.52
CA ALA A 476 13.22 -5.79 16.93
C ALA A 476 12.40 -6.81 17.75
N VAL A 477 11.22 -7.20 17.27
CA VAL A 477 10.41 -8.30 17.83
C VAL A 477 11.18 -9.62 17.83
N LEU A 478 12.13 -9.83 16.90
CA LEU A 478 12.98 -11.02 16.89
C LEU A 478 13.81 -11.16 18.18
N PHE A 479 14.24 -10.07 18.81
CA PHE A 479 14.93 -10.13 20.10
C PHE A 479 14.01 -10.65 21.22
N ILE A 480 12.74 -10.27 21.19
CA ILE A 480 11.72 -10.77 22.10
C ILE A 480 11.54 -12.28 21.89
N LEU A 481 11.43 -12.73 20.63
CA LEU A 481 11.32 -14.16 20.30
C LEU A 481 12.55 -14.96 20.77
N VAL A 482 13.76 -14.43 20.59
CA VAL A 482 14.99 -15.06 21.10
C VAL A 482 14.97 -15.17 22.62
N GLY A 483 14.52 -14.12 23.32
CA GLY A 483 14.32 -14.16 24.77
C GLY A 483 13.38 -15.28 25.22
N PHE A 484 12.24 -15.45 24.52
CA PHE A 484 11.31 -16.55 24.78
C PHE A 484 11.90 -17.93 24.47
N MET A 485 12.63 -18.08 23.36
CA MET A 485 13.30 -19.34 23.01
C MET A 485 14.34 -19.74 24.06
N LEU A 486 15.13 -18.79 24.56
CA LEU A 486 16.10 -18.99 25.64
C LEU A 486 15.42 -19.39 26.96
N ALA A 487 14.30 -18.74 27.30
CA ALA A 487 13.51 -19.08 28.48
C ALA A 487 12.98 -20.53 28.41
N MET A 488 12.47 -20.94 27.23
CA MET A 488 11.97 -22.30 27.01
C MET A 488 13.07 -23.36 27.01
N GLY A 489 14.31 -23.03 26.63
CA GLY A 489 15.43 -23.97 26.61
C GLY A 489 15.75 -24.60 27.97
N ARG A 490 15.26 -24.03 29.09
CA ARG A 490 15.42 -24.54 30.45
C ARG A 490 14.11 -25.01 31.09
N TYR A 491 13.03 -25.10 30.32
CA TYR A 491 11.75 -25.56 30.83
C TYR A 491 11.84 -27.04 31.21
N ARG A 492 11.71 -27.33 32.51
CA ARG A 492 11.63 -28.68 33.10
C ARG A 492 10.24 -28.93 33.73
N GLY A 493 9.22 -28.17 33.35
CA GLY A 493 7.87 -28.39 33.84
C GLY A 493 7.24 -29.62 33.18
N TYR A 494 6.18 -30.14 33.79
CA TYR A 494 5.43 -31.27 33.23
C TYR A 494 4.82 -30.90 31.88
N ARG A 495 4.82 -31.85 30.94
CA ARG A 495 4.16 -31.67 29.65
C ARG A 495 2.64 -31.73 29.83
N LEU A 496 1.88 -31.00 29.02
CA LEU A 496 0.40 -31.04 29.07
C LEU A 496 -0.13 -32.47 28.88
N THR A 497 0.49 -33.22 27.97
CA THR A 497 0.18 -34.64 27.73
C THR A 497 0.48 -35.53 28.94
N GLU A 498 1.50 -35.22 29.73
CA GLU A 498 1.82 -35.95 30.96
C GLU A 498 0.78 -35.67 32.05
N LEU A 499 0.34 -34.42 32.19
CA LEU A 499 -0.72 -34.05 33.15
C LEU A 499 -2.04 -34.78 32.87
N ILE A 500 -2.42 -34.90 31.59
CA ILE A 500 -3.63 -35.66 31.18
C ILE A 500 -3.45 -37.15 31.46
N ARG A 501 -2.25 -37.70 31.18
CA ARG A 501 -1.95 -39.11 31.47
C ARG A 501 -1.94 -39.42 32.97
N PHE A 502 -1.38 -38.53 33.79
CA PHE A 502 -1.40 -38.68 35.26
C PHE A 502 -2.81 -38.59 35.82
N LYS A 503 -3.65 -37.68 35.29
CA LYS A 503 -5.07 -37.63 35.66
C LYS A 503 -5.81 -38.93 35.32
N ALA A 504 -5.54 -39.50 34.14
CA ALA A 504 -6.14 -40.77 33.74
C ALA A 504 -5.68 -41.96 34.62
N PHE A 505 -4.45 -41.96 35.13
CA PHE A 505 -4.00 -42.95 36.10
C PHE A 505 -4.66 -42.76 37.47
N LEU A 506 -4.75 -41.53 37.97
CA LEU A 506 -5.45 -41.21 39.22
C LEU A 506 -6.94 -41.60 39.16
N ASP A 507 -7.62 -41.33 38.04
CA ASP A 507 -9.03 -41.73 37.84
C ASP A 507 -9.21 -43.25 37.73
N LYS A 508 -8.18 -43.99 37.28
CA LYS A 508 -8.19 -45.45 37.22
C LYS A 508 -7.91 -46.08 38.58
N GLU A 509 -6.96 -45.54 39.33
CA GLU A 509 -6.61 -46.00 40.68
C GLU A 509 -7.79 -45.78 41.66
N LEU A 510 -8.48 -44.64 41.56
CA LEU A 510 -9.72 -44.37 42.29
C LEU A 510 -10.90 -45.28 41.91
N LYS A 511 -10.89 -45.87 40.71
CA LYS A 511 -11.88 -46.87 40.28
C LYS A 511 -11.52 -48.25 40.81
N ASP A 512 -10.26 -48.64 40.74
CA ASP A 512 -9.75 -49.92 41.23
C ASP A 512 -9.87 -50.02 42.77
N GLU A 513 -9.66 -48.91 43.51
CA GLU A 513 -9.93 -48.84 44.96
C GLU A 513 -11.42 -49.02 45.31
N LYS A 514 -12.34 -48.53 44.47
CA LYS A 514 -13.79 -48.69 44.68
C LYS A 514 -14.29 -50.10 44.36
N GLU A 515 -13.59 -50.84 43.51
CA GLU A 515 -13.88 -52.26 43.24
C GLU A 515 -13.30 -53.20 44.30
N GLN A 516 -12.20 -52.85 44.98
CA GLN A 516 -11.64 -53.65 46.07
C GLN A 516 -12.37 -53.51 47.42
N VAL A 517 -13.20 -52.48 47.58
CA VAL A 517 -14.02 -52.22 48.80
C VAL A 517 -15.42 -52.83 48.69
N LYS A 518 -15.71 -53.57 47.61
CA LYS A 518 -16.95 -54.29 47.37
C LYS A 518 -16.70 -55.80 47.43
#